data_AF-A0A9E2N3F9-F1
#
_entry.id   AF-A0A9E2N3F9-F1
#
_cell.length_a   1.000
_cell.length_b   1.000
_cell.length_c   1.000
_cell.angle_alpha   90.00
_cell.angle_beta   90.00
_cell.angle_gamma   90.00
#
_symmetry.space_group_name_H-M   'P 1'
#
loop_
_entity.id
_entity.type
_entity.pdbx_description
1 polymer ?
#
loop_
_entity_poly.entity_id
_entity_poly.type
_entity_poly.pdbx_seq_one_letter_code
_entity_poly.pdbx_strand_id
1 'polypeptide(L)'
;MPVKRLSDTDKVQAVMDLLQGKGSLAEICTRYGISQTYLYKLRDRALDAVKTAVGNGRKSSLSREQQLEAELSKAKEFIGDQALVIEVLKKNR
;
A
#
# COMPACT_ATOMS: atom_id res chain seq x y z
N MET A 1 -15.62 15.62 -23.97
CA MET A 1 -14.94 14.39 -24.43
C MET A 1 -15.16 13.31 -23.39
N PRO A 2 -15.54 12.07 -23.76
CA PRO A 2 -15.81 11.01 -22.80
C PRO A 2 -14.54 10.70 -22.00
N VAL A 3 -14.66 10.64 -20.67
CA VAL A 3 -13.54 10.35 -19.77
C VAL A 3 -13.21 8.86 -19.92
N LYS A 4 -12.25 8.54 -20.79
CA LYS A 4 -11.69 7.19 -20.88
C LYS A 4 -11.07 6.85 -19.53
N ARG A 5 -11.59 5.83 -18.86
CA ARG A 5 -10.99 5.33 -17.62
C ARG A 5 -9.62 4.75 -17.97
N LEU A 6 -8.57 5.41 -17.50
CA LEU A 6 -7.20 4.96 -17.69
C LEU A 6 -6.96 3.69 -16.86
N SER A 7 -6.49 2.63 -17.50
CA SER A 7 -6.14 1.39 -16.80
C SER A 7 -4.92 1.60 -15.90
N ASP A 8 -4.72 0.72 -14.92
CA ASP A 8 -3.54 0.83 -14.04
C ASP A 8 -2.23 0.60 -14.80
N THR A 9 -2.24 -0.28 -15.81
CA THR A 9 -1.10 -0.48 -16.72
C THR A 9 -0.77 0.78 -17.51
N ASP A 10 -1.79 1.49 -18.00
CA ASP A 10 -1.58 2.74 -18.75
C ASP A 10 -1.03 3.85 -17.85
N LYS A 11 -1.47 3.92 -16.58
CA LYS A 11 -0.92 4.88 -15.59
C LYS A 11 0.58 4.65 -15.37
N VAL A 12 0.98 3.39 -15.21
CA VAL A 12 2.39 3.03 -15.05
C VAL A 12 3.17 3.39 -16.30
N GLN A 13 2.66 3.06 -17.49
CA GLN A 13 3.34 3.38 -18.75
C GLN A 13 3.48 4.89 -18.97
N ALA A 14 2.46 5.69 -18.64
CA ALA A 14 2.52 7.14 -18.75
C ALA A 14 3.62 7.75 -17.87
N VAL A 15 3.80 7.23 -16.64
CA VAL A 15 4.91 7.64 -15.75
C VAL A 15 6.25 7.22 -16.32
N MET A 16 6.36 5.99 -16.87
CA MET A 16 7.60 5.51 -17.48
C MET A 16 8.00 6.33 -18.71
N ASP A 17 7.04 6.67 -19.57
CA ASP A 17 7.28 7.50 -20.75
C ASP A 17 7.76 8.91 -20.34
N LEU A 18 7.21 9.47 -19.26
CA LEU A 18 7.66 10.74 -18.69
C LEU A 18 9.10 10.65 -18.19
N LEU A 19 9.44 9.62 -17.40
CA LEU A 19 10.77 9.43 -16.83
C LEU A 19 11.83 9.11 -17.91
N GLN A 20 11.45 8.42 -18.97
CA GLN A 20 12.32 8.08 -20.10
C GLN A 20 12.44 9.22 -21.13
N GLY A 21 11.67 10.30 -20.99
CA GLY A 21 11.69 11.42 -21.94
C GLY A 21 11.13 11.07 -23.32
N LYS A 22 10.14 10.15 -23.41
CA LYS A 22 9.53 9.67 -24.66
C LYS A 22 8.52 10.67 -25.25
N GLY A 23 9.00 11.88 -25.52
CA GLY A 23 8.24 13.02 -26.04
C GLY A 23 8.02 14.11 -25.00
N SER A 24 7.32 15.16 -25.41
CA SER A 24 6.98 16.26 -24.52
C SER A 24 5.87 15.87 -23.52
N LEU A 25 5.79 16.58 -22.39
CA LEU A 25 4.73 16.38 -21.41
C LEU A 25 3.32 16.46 -22.03
N ALA A 26 3.12 17.39 -22.97
CA ALA A 26 1.85 17.57 -23.65
C ALA A 26 1.51 16.38 -24.58
N GLU A 27 2.49 15.82 -25.28
CA GLU A 27 2.31 14.65 -26.13
C GLU A 27 1.93 13.42 -25.30
N ILE A 28 2.61 13.21 -24.16
CA ILE A 28 2.31 12.09 -23.25
C ILE A 28 0.89 12.25 -22.68
N CYS A 29 0.53 13.45 -22.21
CA CYS A 29 -0.82 13.74 -21.73
C CYS A 29 -1.91 13.48 -22.79
N THR A 30 -1.66 13.88 -24.03
CA THR A 30 -2.58 13.63 -25.16
C THR A 30 -2.74 12.14 -25.45
N ARG A 31 -1.62 11.40 -25.49
CA ARG A 31 -1.58 9.95 -25.78
C ARG A 31 -2.41 9.14 -24.78
N TYR A 32 -2.31 9.49 -23.50
CA TYR A 32 -2.99 8.80 -22.40
C TYR A 32 -4.31 9.45 -21.98
N GLY A 33 -4.70 10.59 -22.57
CA GLY A 33 -5.93 11.30 -22.24
C GLY A 33 -5.98 11.83 -20.80
N ILE A 34 -4.85 12.29 -20.26
CA ILE A 34 -4.71 12.77 -18.88
C ILE A 34 -4.21 14.21 -18.81
N SER A 35 -4.55 14.91 -17.73
CA SER A 35 -3.99 16.24 -17.46
C SER A 35 -2.54 16.16 -16.98
N GLN A 36 -1.78 17.21 -17.22
CA GLN A 36 -0.39 17.34 -16.75
C GLN A 36 -0.29 17.23 -15.23
N THR A 37 -1.21 17.89 -14.51
CA THR A 37 -1.30 17.82 -13.04
C THR A 37 -1.52 16.39 -12.55
N TYR A 38 -2.36 15.61 -13.26
CA TYR A 38 -2.58 14.21 -12.89
C TYR A 38 -1.34 13.35 -13.14
N LEU A 39 -0.65 13.56 -14.27
CA LEU A 39 0.58 12.85 -14.61
C LEU A 39 1.70 13.13 -13.60
N TYR A 40 1.86 14.38 -13.15
CA TYR A 40 2.80 14.70 -12.07
C TYR A 40 2.44 14.02 -10.75
N LYS A 41 1.15 14.02 -10.37
CA LYS A 41 0.68 13.29 -9.17
C LYS A 41 0.91 11.78 -9.26
N LEU A 42 0.90 11.19 -10.45
CA LEU A 42 1.25 9.78 -10.65
C LEU A 42 2.75 9.57 -10.51
N ARG A 43 3.56 10.43 -11.13
CA ARG A 43 5.03 10.40 -11.00
C ARG A 43 5.46 10.48 -9.53
N ASP A 44 4.94 11.44 -8.77
CA ASP A 44 5.34 11.65 -7.39
C ASP A 44 5.00 10.43 -6.52
N ARG A 45 3.79 9.89 -6.67
CA ARG A 45 3.39 8.64 -6.00
C ARG A 45 4.26 7.45 -6.39
N ALA A 46 4.63 7.33 -7.66
CA ALA A 46 5.50 6.25 -8.11
C ALA A 46 6.91 6.38 -7.51
N LEU A 47 7.47 7.59 -7.49
CA LEU A 47 8.80 7.84 -6.91
C LEU A 47 8.81 7.63 -5.38
N ASP A 48 7.77 8.03 -4.67
CA ASP A 48 7.63 7.78 -3.23
C ASP A 48 7.53 6.28 -2.92
N ALA A 49 6.77 5.53 -3.73
CA ALA A 49 6.68 4.08 -3.60
C ALA A 49 8.03 3.41 -3.85
N VAL A 50 8.76 3.83 -4.90
CA VAL A 50 10.11 3.32 -5.20
C VAL A 50 11.08 3.68 -4.07
N LYS A 51 11.06 4.92 -3.57
CA LYS A 51 11.90 5.36 -2.45
C LYS A 51 11.64 4.54 -1.19
N THR A 52 10.37 4.25 -0.90
CA THR A 52 9.97 3.43 0.24
C THR A 52 10.45 1.99 0.07
N ALA A 53 10.26 1.41 -1.12
CA ALA A 53 10.69 0.04 -1.42
C ALA A 53 12.22 -0.13 -1.35
N VAL A 54 12.97 0.83 -1.90
CA VAL A 54 14.44 0.80 -1.91
C VAL A 54 15.02 1.17 -0.54
N GLY A 55 14.44 2.15 0.16
CA GLY A 55 14.90 2.62 1.46
C GLY A 55 14.66 1.64 2.60
N ASN A 56 13.59 0.83 2.52
CA ASN A 56 13.22 -0.13 3.56
C ASN A 56 13.74 -1.56 3.31
N GLY A 57 14.71 -1.75 2.41
CA GLY A 57 15.21 -3.07 1.99
C GLY A 57 15.76 -4.01 3.09
N ARG A 58 15.75 -3.62 4.37
CA ARG A 58 16.15 -4.47 5.52
C ARG A 58 15.34 -4.32 6.80
N LYS A 59 14.35 -3.44 6.87
CA LYS A 59 13.45 -3.39 8.02
C LYS A 59 12.10 -3.91 7.57
N SER A 60 11.97 -5.23 7.63
CA SER A 60 10.70 -5.90 7.84
C SER A 60 10.06 -5.30 9.10
N SER A 61 9.42 -4.13 8.95
CA SER A 61 8.16 -3.93 9.64
C SER A 61 7.34 -5.13 9.21
N LEU A 62 7.10 -6.06 10.15
CA LEU A 62 6.16 -7.16 9.97
C LEU A 62 5.01 -6.65 9.08
N SER A 63 4.68 -7.38 8.01
CA SER A 63 3.52 -7.03 7.18
C SER A 63 2.36 -6.68 8.11
N ARG A 64 1.48 -5.75 7.74
CA ARG A 64 0.32 -5.41 8.58
C ARG A 64 -0.41 -6.68 9.05
N GLU A 65 -0.44 -7.69 8.18
CA GLU A 65 -0.93 -9.04 8.48
C GLU A 65 -0.14 -9.72 9.61
N GLN A 66 1.20 -9.78 9.53
CA GLN A 66 2.05 -10.34 10.57
C GLN A 66 1.97 -9.57 11.91
N GLN A 67 1.78 -8.24 11.87
CA GLN A 67 1.52 -7.45 13.08
C GLN A 67 0.18 -7.84 13.71
N LEU A 68 -0.86 -7.93 12.89
CA LEU A 68 -2.19 -8.34 13.32
C LEU A 68 -2.18 -9.77 13.86
N GLU A 69 -1.46 -10.70 13.23
CA GLU A 69 -1.29 -12.07 13.72
C GLU A 69 -0.63 -12.11 15.10
N ALA A 70 0.41 -11.30 15.32
CA ALA A 70 1.08 -11.20 16.61
C ALA A 70 0.16 -10.60 17.69
N GLU A 71 -0.62 -9.56 17.38
CA GLU A 71 -1.61 -8.98 18.28
C GLU A 71 -2.73 -9.99 18.62
N LEU A 72 -3.23 -10.72 17.62
CA LEU A 72 -4.28 -11.72 17.78
C LEU A 72 -3.79 -12.89 18.66
N SER A 73 -2.55 -13.33 18.48
CA SER A 73 -1.94 -14.37 19.32
C SER A 73 -1.90 -13.96 20.79
N LYS A 74 -1.45 -12.73 21.09
CA LYS A 74 -1.40 -12.22 22.46
C LYS A 74 -2.79 -12.07 23.09
N ALA A 75 -3.77 -11.62 22.31
CA ALA A 75 -5.15 -11.50 22.78
C ALA A 75 -5.74 -12.88 23.14
N LYS A 76 -5.47 -13.91 22.33
CA LYS A 76 -5.91 -15.29 22.61
C LYS A 76 -5.30 -15.86 23.87
N GLU A 77 -4.00 -15.66 24.08
CA GLU A 77 -3.30 -16.09 25.29
C GLU A 77 -3.93 -15.46 26.54
N PHE A 78 -4.13 -14.14 26.53
CA PHE A 78 -4.74 -13.42 27.63
C PHE A 78 -6.19 -13.86 27.93
N ILE A 79 -6.97 -14.18 26.90
CA ILE A 79 -8.32 -14.74 27.07
C ILE A 79 -8.25 -16.14 27.71
N GLY A 80 -7.29 -16.96 27.29
CA GLY A 80 -7.06 -18.28 27.87
C GLY A 80 -6.74 -18.20 29.36
N ASP A 81 -5.83 -17.31 29.74
CA ASP A 81 -5.46 -17.07 31.14
C ASP A 81 -6.67 -16.65 31.99
N GLN A 82 -7.49 -15.73 31.48
CA GLN A 82 -8.70 -15.31 32.17
C GLN A 82 -9.73 -16.44 32.30
N ALA A 83 -9.89 -17.27 31.28
CA ALA A 83 -10.82 -18.40 31.30
C ALA A 83 -10.45 -19.40 32.40
N LEU A 84 -9.15 -19.70 32.57
CA LEU A 84 -8.66 -20.54 33.65
C LEU A 84 -8.94 -19.94 35.03
N VAL A 85 -8.69 -18.64 35.21
CA VAL A 85 -9.01 -17.94 36.46
C VAL A 85 -10.50 -18.04 36.78
N ILE A 86 -11.37 -17.82 35.80
CA ILE A 86 -12.83 -17.92 35.97
C ILE A 86 -13.24 -19.34 36.36
N GLU A 87 -12.67 -20.37 35.73
CA GLU A 87 -12.97 -21.76 36.05
C GLU A 87 -12.60 -22.11 37.50
N VAL A 88 -11.40 -21.72 37.93
CA VAL A 88 -10.94 -21.91 39.32
C VAL A 88 -11.85 -21.19 40.30
N LEU A 89 -12.20 -19.93 40.04
CA LEU A 89 -13.09 -19.16 40.91
C LEU A 89 -14.50 -19.76 40.99
N LYS A 90 -15.02 -20.31 39.89
CA LYS A 90 -16.31 -21.01 39.88
C LYS A 90 -16.28 -22.34 40.64
N LYS A 91 -15.14 -23.04 40.66
CA LYS A 91 -14.99 -24.33 41.34
C LYS A 91 -14.74 -24.18 42.85
N ASN A 92 -14.19 -23.04 43.27
CA ASN A 92 -13.94 -22.70 44.67
C ASN A 92 -15.09 -21.91 45.33
N ARG A 93 -16.22 -21.75 44.63
CA ARG A 93 -17.46 -21.16 45.14
C ARG A 93 -18.51 -22.25 45.29
#